data_AF-A0AAD9Y165-F1
#
_entry.id   AF-A0AAD9Y165-F1
#
_cell.length_a   1.000
_cell.length_b   1.000
_cell.length_c   1.000
_cell.angle_alpha   90.00
_cell.angle_beta   90.00
_cell.angle_gamma   90.00
#
_symmetry.space_group_name_H-M   'P 1'
#
loop_
_entity.id
_entity.type
_entity.pdbx_description
1 polymer ?
#
loop_
_entity_poly.entity_id
_entity_poly.type
_entity_poly.pdbx_seq_one_letter_code
_entity_poly.pdbx_strand_id
1 'polypeptide(L)'
;MEDTRTLVSYSVKNNDFIVSVSKAFSTLYPIIEPAIVSGRCRAKWQVSVCPDGTLETLGASGTKLECSYLFWEAEAIADGCIAPEASSDYPFNPQSPLLCLNGPVALILSFDDFLPYLDKVLQTLTLTPAMRTEFIVYWLPKFMRIRDRGQDIAFDFVPQSNFQKVAHLEIEPWPDTVARVFLIFGGASKQTLGQKTLTELEAIDWSARIGIDVAGMKDQGTFELLNGVEWK
;
A
#
# COMPACT_ATOMS: atom_id res chain seq x y z
N MET A 1 17.47 -12.91 -2.58
CA MET A 1 16.73 -11.71 -3.00
C MET A 1 15.29 -11.92 -2.60
N GLU A 2 14.94 -11.43 -1.41
CA GLU A 2 13.57 -11.46 -0.92
C GLU A 2 12.87 -10.20 -1.46
N ASP A 3 12.05 -10.39 -2.48
CA ASP A 3 11.19 -9.36 -3.05
C ASP A 3 10.20 -8.90 -1.98
N THR A 4 10.53 -7.83 -1.25
CA THR A 4 9.57 -7.24 -0.31
C THR A 4 8.92 -6.06 -0.98
N ARG A 5 7.60 -6.04 -0.98
CA ARG A 5 6.86 -5.05 -1.77
C ARG A 5 5.75 -4.46 -0.92
N THR A 6 5.54 -3.16 -1.10
CA THR A 6 4.65 -2.32 -0.31
C THR A 6 3.49 -1.88 -1.21
N LEU A 7 2.31 -1.63 -0.67
CA LEU A 7 1.22 -0.95 -1.40
C LEU A 7 0.84 0.33 -0.66
N VAL A 8 0.53 1.41 -1.38
CA VAL A 8 -0.16 2.59 -0.82
C VAL A 8 -1.57 2.61 -1.40
N SER A 9 -2.59 2.91 -0.61
CA SER A 9 -3.93 3.30 -1.11
C SER A 9 -4.22 4.76 -0.77
N TYR A 10 -5.02 5.50 -1.53
CA TYR A 10 -5.44 6.87 -1.17
C TYR A 10 -6.85 7.18 -1.73
N SER A 11 -7.54 8.16 -1.13
CA SER A 11 -8.82 8.74 -1.58
C SER A 11 -8.64 10.24 -1.79
N VAL A 12 -9.20 10.77 -2.88
CA VAL A 12 -9.04 12.14 -3.35
C VAL A 12 -10.30 12.59 -4.11
N LYS A 13 -10.95 13.66 -3.66
CA LYS A 13 -12.15 14.23 -4.31
C LYS A 13 -11.81 15.46 -5.15
N ASN A 14 -11.96 15.41 -6.48
CA ASN A 14 -11.87 16.55 -7.42
C ASN A 14 -10.65 17.48 -7.23
N ASN A 15 -9.46 16.90 -7.19
CA ASN A 15 -8.24 17.60 -6.80
C ASN A 15 -7.08 17.30 -7.74
N ASP A 16 -6.03 18.10 -7.57
CA ASP A 16 -4.72 17.80 -8.12
C ASP A 16 -4.05 16.76 -7.21
N PHE A 17 -3.95 15.53 -7.73
CA PHE A 17 -3.20 14.48 -7.05
C PHE A 17 -1.72 14.58 -7.42
N ILE A 18 -0.89 14.97 -6.45
CA ILE A 18 0.54 15.19 -6.64
C ILE A 18 1.32 14.15 -5.84
N VAL A 19 2.30 13.54 -6.50
CA VAL A 19 3.26 12.64 -5.83
C VAL A 19 4.64 13.19 -6.08
N SER A 20 5.46 13.26 -5.04
CA SER A 20 6.87 13.66 -5.15
C SER A 20 7.76 12.58 -4.55
N VAL A 21 8.71 12.06 -5.34
CA VAL A 21 9.70 11.07 -4.93
C VAL A 21 11.11 11.65 -4.98
N SER A 22 12.01 11.14 -4.14
CA SER A 22 13.39 11.64 -4.05
C SER A 22 14.27 11.24 -5.24
N LYS A 23 13.93 10.14 -5.93
CA LYS A 23 14.60 9.67 -7.15
C LYS A 23 13.68 9.83 -8.37
N ALA A 24 13.53 8.80 -9.20
CA ALA A 24 12.73 8.80 -10.41
C ALA A 24 11.57 7.79 -10.29
N PHE A 25 10.48 8.06 -10.99
CA PHE A 25 9.41 7.10 -11.18
C PHE A 25 9.84 6.04 -12.22
N SER A 26 9.64 4.77 -11.91
CA SER A 26 9.81 3.66 -12.86
C SER A 26 8.51 3.34 -13.60
N THR A 27 7.35 3.59 -12.98
CA THR A 27 6.04 3.36 -13.57
C THR A 27 5.09 4.49 -13.17
N LEU A 28 4.23 4.92 -14.11
CA LEU A 28 3.16 5.90 -13.88
C LEU A 28 1.93 5.48 -14.70
N TYR A 29 0.76 5.52 -14.08
CA TYR A 29 -0.52 5.23 -14.69
C TYR A 29 -1.62 6.10 -14.06
N PRO A 30 -2.53 6.66 -14.87
CA PRO A 30 -2.39 6.89 -16.30
C PRO A 30 -1.12 7.64 -16.66
N ILE A 31 -0.67 7.48 -17.90
CA ILE A 31 0.63 7.99 -18.34
C ILE A 31 0.61 9.52 -18.30
N ILE A 32 1.57 10.08 -17.57
CA ILE A 32 1.86 11.51 -17.47
C ILE A 32 3.38 11.73 -17.48
N GLU A 33 3.81 12.93 -17.85
CA GLU A 33 5.22 13.31 -17.79
C GLU A 33 5.55 13.87 -16.40
N PRO A 34 6.47 13.24 -15.65
CA PRO A 34 6.89 13.79 -14.36
C PRO A 34 7.85 14.98 -14.56
N ALA A 35 7.83 15.93 -13.62
CA ALA A 35 8.69 17.10 -13.61
C ALA A 35 9.66 17.07 -12.43
N ILE A 36 10.85 17.65 -12.57
CA ILE A 36 11.77 17.82 -11.45
C ILE A 36 11.48 19.17 -10.76
N VAL A 37 11.06 19.12 -9.50
CA VAL A 37 10.74 20.30 -8.69
C VAL A 37 11.54 20.22 -7.38
N SER A 38 12.37 21.23 -7.13
CA SER A 38 13.20 21.33 -5.91
C SER A 38 14.04 20.07 -5.63
N GLY A 39 14.59 19.46 -6.68
CA GLY A 39 15.43 18.26 -6.59
C GLY A 39 14.69 16.94 -6.36
N ARG A 40 13.34 16.94 -6.44
CA ARG A 40 12.50 15.74 -6.38
C ARG A 40 11.78 15.52 -7.71
N CYS A 41 11.55 14.27 -8.08
CA CYS A 41 10.72 13.95 -9.25
C CYS A 41 9.24 13.96 -8.82
N ARG A 42 8.43 14.75 -9.51
CA ARG A 42 7.04 15.06 -9.17
C ARG A 42 6.10 14.65 -10.31
N ALA A 43 5.09 13.86 -9.99
CA ALA A 43 4.02 13.45 -10.88
C ALA A 43 2.72 14.13 -10.43
N LYS A 44 1.92 14.63 -11.37
CA LYS A 44 0.65 15.33 -11.09
C LYS A 44 -0.45 14.82 -12.02
N TRP A 45 -1.52 14.29 -11.42
CA TRP A 45 -2.76 13.97 -12.12
C TRP A 45 -3.85 14.94 -11.68
N GLN A 46 -4.64 15.42 -12.65
CA GLN A 46 -5.87 16.14 -12.36
C GLN A 46 -7.02 15.15 -12.43
N VAL A 47 -7.60 14.80 -11.28
CA VAL A 47 -8.57 13.71 -11.17
C VAL A 47 -9.92 14.25 -10.71
N SER A 48 -10.98 13.84 -11.39
CA SER A 48 -12.35 13.95 -10.91
C SER A 48 -12.93 12.58 -10.66
N VAL A 49 -13.67 12.45 -9.57
CA VAL A 49 -14.25 11.15 -9.17
C VAL A 49 -15.73 11.12 -9.50
N CYS A 50 -16.14 10.06 -10.18
CA CYS A 50 -17.52 9.77 -10.50
C CYS A 50 -18.26 9.16 -9.29
N PRO A 51 -19.58 9.34 -9.17
CA PRO A 51 -20.37 8.77 -8.06
C PRO A 51 -20.29 7.23 -7.93
N ASP A 52 -19.92 6.52 -9.00
CA ASP A 52 -19.73 5.07 -9.02
C ASP A 52 -18.33 4.62 -8.58
N GLY A 53 -17.44 5.57 -8.25
CA GLY A 53 -16.06 5.32 -7.83
C GLY A 53 -15.05 5.25 -8.97
N THR A 54 -15.46 5.46 -10.23
CA THR A 54 -14.51 5.60 -11.35
C THR A 54 -13.81 6.95 -11.31
N LEU A 55 -12.57 7.00 -11.81
CA LEU A 55 -11.76 8.20 -11.90
C LEU A 55 -11.74 8.69 -13.35
N GLU A 56 -12.07 9.95 -13.57
CA GLU A 56 -11.77 10.66 -14.81
C GLU A 56 -10.48 11.49 -14.62
N THR A 57 -9.52 11.34 -15.53
CA THR A 57 -8.30 12.16 -15.58
C THR A 57 -8.02 12.60 -17.02
N LEU A 58 -7.08 13.51 -17.21
CA LEU A 58 -6.49 13.78 -18.52
C LEU A 58 -5.33 12.80 -18.77
N GLY A 59 -5.32 12.16 -19.94
CA GLY A 59 -4.18 11.39 -20.42
C GLY A 59 -3.09 12.28 -21.03
N ALA A 60 -1.94 11.70 -21.37
CA ALA A 60 -0.80 12.42 -21.95
C ALA A 60 -1.13 13.27 -23.20
N SER A 61 -2.14 12.88 -23.98
CA SER A 61 -2.63 13.62 -25.15
C SER A 61 -3.63 14.75 -24.84
N GLY A 62 -3.92 15.01 -23.55
CA GLY A 62 -4.95 15.97 -23.13
C GLY A 62 -6.39 15.46 -23.29
N THR A 63 -6.58 14.19 -23.65
CA THR A 63 -7.90 13.56 -23.77
C THR A 63 -8.37 13.03 -22.42
N LYS A 64 -9.67 13.17 -22.13
CA LYS A 64 -10.27 12.50 -20.96
C LYS A 64 -10.05 10.99 -21.03
N LEU A 65 -9.66 10.42 -19.91
CA LEU A 65 -9.46 9.00 -19.70
C LEU A 65 -10.19 8.59 -18.43
N GLU A 66 -11.00 7.55 -18.55
CA GLU A 66 -11.62 6.88 -17.41
C GLU A 66 -10.69 5.76 -16.92
N CYS A 67 -10.44 5.70 -15.62
CA CYS A 67 -9.61 4.68 -14.99
C CYS A 67 -10.15 4.34 -13.60
N SER A 68 -9.89 3.12 -13.14
CA SER A 68 -10.32 2.68 -11.80
C SER A 68 -9.35 3.11 -10.69
N TYR A 69 -8.12 3.48 -11.06
CA TYR A 69 -7.04 3.86 -10.14
C TYR A 69 -5.95 4.65 -10.86
N LEU A 70 -5.17 5.41 -10.09
CA LEU A 70 -3.84 5.87 -10.46
C LEU A 70 -2.82 4.89 -9.87
N PHE A 71 -1.69 4.70 -10.55
CA PHE A 71 -0.62 3.81 -10.12
C PHE A 71 0.76 4.38 -10.39
N TRP A 72 1.71 4.16 -9.48
CA TRP A 72 3.07 4.57 -9.68
C TRP A 72 4.10 3.68 -8.97
N GLU A 73 5.31 3.66 -9.48
CA GLU A 73 6.45 2.98 -8.86
C GLU A 73 7.66 3.91 -8.93
N ALA A 74 8.57 3.80 -7.98
CA ALA A 74 9.77 4.64 -7.93
C ALA A 74 11.01 3.81 -7.60
N GLU A 75 12.15 4.27 -8.10
CA GLU A 75 13.43 3.65 -7.77
C GLU A 75 13.73 3.79 -6.28
N ALA A 76 14.15 2.71 -5.63
CA ALA A 76 14.61 2.81 -4.26
C ALA A 76 15.90 3.63 -4.16
N ILE A 77 16.05 4.26 -2.99
CA ILE A 77 17.28 4.94 -2.64
C ILE A 77 18.37 3.88 -2.44
N ALA A 78 19.09 3.54 -3.50
CA ALA A 78 20.35 2.83 -3.42
C ALA A 78 21.35 3.63 -2.55
N ASP A 79 21.85 2.95 -1.54
CA ASP A 79 23.01 3.24 -0.69
C ASP A 79 22.90 4.27 0.46
N GLY A 80 23.30 3.79 1.65
CA GLY A 80 23.99 4.54 2.70
C GLY A 80 23.19 5.48 3.58
N CYS A 81 21.98 5.90 3.19
CA CYS A 81 21.16 6.76 4.03
C CYS A 81 20.32 5.93 4.98
N ILE A 82 20.84 5.71 6.19
CA ILE A 82 20.09 5.20 7.34
C ILE A 82 18.77 5.99 7.42
N ALA A 83 17.64 5.33 7.20
CA ALA A 83 16.33 5.93 7.43
C ALA A 83 16.31 6.49 8.88
N PRO A 84 15.74 7.68 9.10
CA PRO A 84 15.78 8.35 10.40
C PRO A 84 15.16 7.41 11.43
N GLU A 85 16.03 6.88 12.30
CA GLU A 85 15.75 6.27 13.59
C GLU A 85 14.40 5.57 13.62
N ALA A 86 14.33 4.40 12.96
CA ALA A 86 13.17 3.54 13.02
C ALA A 86 12.79 3.41 14.51
N SER A 87 11.61 3.94 14.88
CA SER A 87 11.24 4.06 16.30
C SER A 87 11.41 2.71 16.99
N SER A 88 11.98 2.70 18.19
CA SER A 88 12.27 1.47 18.95
C SER A 88 11.07 0.50 19.05
N ASP A 89 9.84 1.02 18.93
CA ASP A 89 8.61 0.24 19.04
C ASP A 89 8.14 -0.40 17.70
N TYR A 90 8.59 0.10 16.54
CA TYR A 90 8.25 -0.47 15.22
C TYR A 90 9.28 -0.03 14.14
N PRO A 91 10.28 -0.86 13.81
CA PRO A 91 11.37 -0.46 12.94
C PRO A 91 11.01 -0.62 11.45
N PHE A 92 10.06 0.17 10.94
CA PHE A 92 9.79 0.18 9.49
C PHE A 92 10.87 0.96 8.74
N ASN A 93 11.67 0.25 7.95
CA ASN A 93 12.60 0.82 6.99
C ASN A 93 12.20 0.38 5.58
N PRO A 94 11.87 1.29 4.64
CA PRO A 94 11.56 0.95 3.25
C PRO A 94 12.68 0.18 2.53
N GLN A 95 13.93 0.37 2.94
CA GLN A 95 15.09 -0.35 2.40
C GLN A 95 15.30 -1.74 3.05
N SER A 96 14.63 -2.02 4.18
CA SER A 96 14.67 -3.31 4.86
C SER A 96 13.30 -3.63 5.50
N PRO A 97 12.23 -3.71 4.70
CA PRO A 97 10.85 -3.82 5.18
C PRO A 97 10.58 -5.10 5.99
N LEU A 98 11.34 -6.17 5.74
CA LEU A 98 11.22 -7.44 6.49
C LEU A 98 11.67 -7.35 7.95
N LEU A 99 12.35 -6.25 8.36
CA LEU A 99 12.65 -6.03 9.78
C LEU A 99 11.37 -6.02 10.63
N CYS A 100 10.24 -5.62 10.06
CA CYS A 100 8.93 -5.65 10.73
C CYS A 100 8.43 -7.08 11.00
N LEU A 101 8.88 -8.04 10.19
CA LEU A 101 8.49 -9.45 10.32
C LEU A 101 9.40 -10.22 11.30
N ASN A 102 10.52 -9.62 11.74
CA ASN A 102 11.48 -10.22 12.67
C ASN A 102 11.11 -9.99 14.16
N GLY A 103 9.91 -9.49 14.45
CA GLY A 103 9.42 -9.26 15.80
C GLY A 103 9.01 -10.55 16.55
N PRO A 104 8.81 -10.49 17.87
CA PRO A 104 8.52 -11.67 18.71
C PRO A 104 7.16 -12.34 18.45
N VAL A 105 6.28 -11.74 17.62
CA VAL A 105 4.99 -12.32 17.24
C VAL A 105 4.75 -12.09 15.74
N ALA A 106 5.25 -13.02 14.92
CA ALA A 106 5.04 -12.98 13.48
C ALA A 106 3.63 -13.47 13.14
N LEU A 107 2.89 -12.71 12.32
CA LEU A 107 1.60 -13.15 11.77
C LEU A 107 1.93 -14.04 10.57
N ILE A 108 1.75 -15.34 10.74
CA ILE A 108 2.10 -16.33 9.72
C ILE A 108 0.86 -17.17 9.43
N LEU A 109 0.51 -17.29 8.15
CA LEU A 109 -0.58 -18.14 7.69
C LEU A 109 -0.10 -19.04 6.55
N SER A 110 -0.73 -20.21 6.45
CA SER A 110 -0.60 -21.03 5.24
C SER A 110 -1.09 -20.23 4.03
N PHE A 111 -0.64 -20.59 2.82
CA PHE A 111 -1.13 -19.93 1.60
C PHE A 111 -2.67 -19.99 1.48
N ASP A 112 -3.25 -21.13 1.85
CA ASP A 112 -4.69 -21.39 1.73
C ASP A 112 -5.51 -20.57 2.73
N ASP A 113 -4.97 -20.32 3.93
CA ASP A 113 -5.61 -19.48 4.95
C ASP A 113 -5.36 -17.98 4.71
N PHE A 114 -4.21 -17.64 4.13
CA PHE A 114 -3.77 -16.26 3.95
C PHE A 114 -4.66 -15.46 3.00
N LEU A 115 -5.01 -15.99 1.82
CA LEU A 115 -5.79 -15.23 0.84
C LEU A 115 -7.21 -14.90 1.33
N PRO A 116 -7.98 -15.85 1.89
CA PRO A 116 -9.29 -15.53 2.47
C PRO A 116 -9.19 -14.58 3.67
N TYR A 117 -8.14 -14.73 4.49
CA TYR A 117 -7.90 -13.82 5.61
C TYR A 117 -7.58 -12.40 5.12
N LEU A 118 -6.72 -12.26 4.12
CA LEU A 118 -6.36 -10.97 3.52
C LEU A 118 -7.60 -10.25 2.96
N ASP A 119 -8.47 -10.96 2.21
CA ASP A 119 -9.72 -10.36 1.70
C ASP A 119 -10.61 -9.85 2.84
N LYS A 120 -10.79 -10.64 3.90
CA LYS A 120 -11.52 -10.22 5.10
C LYS A 120 -10.92 -8.96 5.73
N VAL A 121 -9.59 -8.92 5.92
CA VAL A 121 -8.92 -7.74 6.48
C VAL A 121 -9.17 -6.52 5.61
N LEU A 122 -8.93 -6.60 4.30
CA LEU A 122 -9.16 -5.49 3.38
C LEU A 122 -10.63 -5.03 3.39
N GLN A 123 -11.58 -5.94 3.56
CA GLN A 123 -13.00 -5.61 3.73
C GLN A 123 -13.25 -4.80 5.01
N THR A 124 -12.61 -5.16 6.13
CA THR A 124 -12.72 -4.37 7.39
C THR A 124 -12.15 -2.96 7.24
N LEU A 125 -11.16 -2.79 6.36
CA LEU A 125 -10.57 -1.50 6.01
C LEU A 125 -11.40 -0.73 4.98
N THR A 126 -12.64 -1.16 4.71
CA THR A 126 -13.62 -0.52 3.83
C THR A 126 -13.34 -0.59 2.33
N LEU A 127 -12.39 -1.42 1.88
CA LEU A 127 -12.15 -1.60 0.45
C LEU A 127 -13.34 -2.31 -0.23
N THR A 128 -13.79 -1.77 -1.37
CA THR A 128 -14.87 -2.37 -2.17
C THR A 128 -14.44 -3.72 -2.78
N PRO A 129 -15.39 -4.59 -3.21
CA PRO A 129 -15.04 -5.88 -3.80
C PRO A 129 -14.09 -5.79 -5.01
N ALA A 130 -14.25 -4.77 -5.86
CA ALA A 130 -13.35 -4.55 -7.00
C ALA A 130 -11.92 -4.21 -6.52
N MET A 131 -11.80 -3.29 -5.55
CA MET A 131 -10.53 -2.86 -4.96
C MET A 131 -9.76 -4.04 -4.34
N ARG A 132 -10.45 -4.90 -3.58
CA ARG A 132 -9.82 -6.08 -2.97
C ARG A 132 -9.39 -7.10 -4.01
N THR A 133 -10.21 -7.33 -5.03
CA THR A 133 -9.89 -8.25 -6.13
C THR A 133 -8.63 -7.80 -6.86
N GLU A 134 -8.55 -6.52 -7.23
CA GLU A 134 -7.36 -5.97 -7.89
C GLU A 134 -6.11 -6.08 -7.01
N PHE A 135 -6.22 -5.73 -5.72
CA PHE A 135 -5.14 -5.87 -4.75
C PHE A 135 -4.61 -7.31 -4.73
N ILE A 136 -5.50 -8.29 -4.53
CA ILE A 136 -5.12 -9.69 -4.39
C ILE A 136 -4.53 -10.22 -5.70
N VAL A 137 -5.18 -9.96 -6.84
CA VAL A 137 -4.73 -10.44 -8.16
C VAL A 137 -3.34 -9.90 -8.51
N TYR A 138 -3.08 -8.63 -8.22
CA TYR A 138 -1.76 -8.02 -8.48
C TYR A 138 -0.64 -8.71 -7.70
N TRP A 139 -0.89 -9.06 -6.43
CA TRP A 139 0.12 -9.70 -5.57
C TRP A 139 0.16 -11.22 -5.66
N LEU A 140 -0.91 -11.86 -6.16
CA LEU A 140 -1.07 -13.32 -6.22
C LEU A 140 0.15 -14.06 -6.82
N PRO A 141 0.76 -13.61 -7.93
CA PRO A 141 1.94 -14.29 -8.48
C PRO A 141 3.11 -14.41 -7.49
N LYS A 142 3.23 -13.49 -6.52
CA LYS A 142 4.29 -13.53 -5.51
C LYS A 142 3.95 -14.43 -4.34
N PHE A 143 2.71 -14.37 -3.86
CA PHE A 143 2.22 -15.31 -2.85
C PHE A 143 2.40 -16.75 -3.34
N MET A 144 2.12 -17.00 -4.64
CA MET A 144 2.37 -18.29 -5.26
C MET A 144 3.85 -18.69 -5.26
N ARG A 145 4.79 -17.77 -5.55
CA ARG A 145 6.23 -18.07 -5.46
C ARG A 145 6.67 -18.48 -4.06
N ILE A 146 6.10 -17.88 -3.01
CA ILE A 146 6.37 -18.26 -1.61
C ILE A 146 5.86 -19.68 -1.35
N ARG A 147 4.60 -19.96 -1.74
CA ARG A 147 3.99 -21.28 -1.63
C ARG A 147 4.77 -22.35 -2.39
N ASP A 148 5.20 -22.06 -3.61
CA ASP A 148 5.92 -22.99 -4.48
C ASP A 148 7.32 -23.35 -3.92
N ARG A 149 7.86 -22.53 -3.02
CA ARG A 149 9.07 -22.83 -2.22
C ARG A 149 8.76 -23.66 -0.96
N GLY A 150 7.51 -24.03 -0.73
CA GLY A 150 7.06 -24.77 0.44
C GLY A 150 6.99 -23.93 1.72
N GLN A 151 6.95 -22.60 1.60
CA GLN A 151 6.92 -21.67 2.73
C GLN A 151 5.49 -21.20 3.03
N ASP A 152 5.26 -20.82 4.29
CA ASP A 152 4.06 -20.10 4.70
C ASP A 152 4.28 -18.59 4.50
N ILE A 153 3.20 -17.80 4.57
CA ILE A 153 3.25 -16.35 4.36
C ILE A 153 3.31 -15.66 5.72
N ALA A 154 4.45 -15.04 6.01
CA ALA A 154 4.57 -14.04 7.07
C ALA A 154 4.12 -12.68 6.54
N PHE A 155 3.34 -11.93 7.30
CA PHE A 155 2.86 -10.62 6.88
C PHE A 155 2.59 -9.67 8.06
N ASP A 156 2.51 -8.38 7.75
CA ASP A 156 1.94 -7.36 8.64
C ASP A 156 1.44 -6.16 7.82
N PHE A 157 0.63 -5.31 8.45
CA PHE A 157 0.30 -4.01 7.89
C PHE A 157 1.03 -2.88 8.61
N VAL A 158 1.67 -1.99 7.85
CA VAL A 158 2.41 -0.84 8.41
C VAL A 158 1.43 0.24 8.87
N PRO A 159 1.53 0.73 10.12
CA PRO A 159 0.76 1.87 10.58
C PRO A 159 1.00 3.12 9.71
N GLN A 160 -0.07 3.87 9.42
CA GLN A 160 -0.01 5.06 8.57
C GLN A 160 1.02 6.09 9.08
N SER A 161 1.07 6.29 10.39
CA SER A 161 1.98 7.23 11.06
C SER A 161 3.45 6.87 10.87
N ASN A 162 3.76 5.58 10.70
CA ASN A 162 5.13 5.12 10.47
C ASN A 162 5.51 5.24 8.99
N PHE A 163 4.59 4.87 8.09
CA PHE A 163 4.84 5.00 6.66
C PHE A 163 5.01 6.48 6.23
N GLN A 164 4.22 7.39 6.79
CA GLN A 164 4.29 8.82 6.46
C GLN A 164 5.67 9.45 6.73
N LYS A 165 6.42 8.93 7.71
CA LYS A 165 7.77 9.42 8.04
C LYS A 165 8.77 9.18 6.90
N VAL A 166 8.54 8.14 6.10
CA VAL A 166 9.51 7.66 5.11
C VAL A 166 9.02 7.79 3.67
N ALA A 167 7.72 7.97 3.47
CA ALA A 167 7.10 8.19 2.17
C ALA A 167 6.05 9.30 2.27
N HIS A 168 6.52 10.53 2.03
CA HIS A 168 5.70 11.73 2.05
C HIS A 168 4.74 11.76 0.86
N LEU A 169 3.46 12.04 1.12
CA LEU A 169 2.43 12.22 0.12
C LEU A 169 1.85 13.63 0.28
N GLU A 170 1.72 14.36 -0.81
CA GLU A 170 1.27 15.76 -0.84
C GLU A 170 0.05 15.87 -1.75
N ILE A 171 -1.15 15.97 -1.18
CA ILE A 171 -2.42 16.04 -1.93
C ILE A 171 -2.96 17.46 -1.83
N GLU A 172 -3.33 18.07 -2.97
CA GLU A 172 -3.83 19.44 -2.99
C GLU A 172 -5.17 19.59 -3.75
N PRO A 173 -6.24 20.08 -3.09
CA PRO A 173 -6.38 20.25 -1.63
C PRO A 173 -6.36 18.91 -0.88
N TRP A 174 -6.07 18.97 0.42
CA TRP A 174 -6.07 17.79 1.27
C TRP A 174 -7.50 17.25 1.42
N PRO A 175 -7.74 15.95 1.16
CA PRO A 175 -9.05 15.35 1.34
C PRO A 175 -9.39 15.23 2.83
N ASP A 176 -10.68 15.19 3.15
CA ASP A 176 -11.15 15.08 4.53
C ASP A 176 -10.70 13.75 5.18
N THR A 177 -10.61 12.68 4.40
CA THR A 177 -10.17 11.35 4.85
C THR A 177 -9.17 10.75 3.87
N VAL A 178 -8.09 10.14 4.38
CA VAL A 178 -7.13 9.34 3.60
C VAL A 178 -6.91 8.00 4.30
N ALA A 179 -7.02 6.91 3.56
CA ALA A 179 -6.64 5.59 4.04
C ALA A 179 -5.56 4.97 3.19
N ARG A 180 -4.43 4.67 3.84
CA ARG A 180 -3.27 4.03 3.20
C ARG A 180 -3.03 2.65 3.80
N VAL A 181 -3.19 1.61 2.97
CA VAL A 181 -3.02 0.20 3.38
C VAL A 181 -1.68 -0.33 2.90
N PHE A 182 -0.80 -0.63 3.85
CA PHE A 182 0.58 -1.05 3.63
C PHE A 182 0.83 -2.50 3.99
N LEU A 183 0.72 -3.43 3.05
CA LEU A 183 1.06 -4.83 3.30
C LEU A 183 2.57 -5.05 3.16
N ILE A 184 3.19 -5.64 4.18
CA ILE A 184 4.52 -6.27 4.10
C ILE A 184 4.30 -7.77 4.18
N PHE A 185 5.00 -8.54 3.35
CA PHE A 185 4.95 -9.99 3.41
C PHE A 185 6.27 -10.64 2.97
N GLY A 186 6.49 -11.87 3.42
CA GLY A 186 7.65 -12.68 3.14
C GLY A 186 7.38 -14.16 3.37
N GLY A 187 8.32 -15.01 2.96
CA GLY A 187 8.23 -16.46 3.19
C GLY A 187 8.75 -16.82 4.58
N ALA A 188 7.96 -17.60 5.32
CA ALA A 188 8.34 -18.13 6.62
C ALA A 188 8.47 -19.67 6.59
N SER A 189 9.36 -20.19 7.42
CA SER A 189 9.43 -21.63 7.68
C SER A 189 8.17 -22.07 8.42
N LYS A 190 7.64 -23.25 8.08
CA LYS A 190 6.45 -23.83 8.74
C LYS A 190 6.64 -24.13 10.23
N GLN A 191 7.88 -24.10 10.73
CA GLN A 191 8.21 -24.34 12.15
C GLN A 191 8.58 -23.04 12.89
N THR A 192 8.14 -21.89 12.41
CA THR A 192 8.49 -20.61 13.04
C THR A 192 7.81 -20.48 14.41
N LEU A 193 8.60 -20.27 15.45
CA LEU A 193 8.12 -20.09 16.82
C LEU A 193 7.31 -18.79 16.94
N GLY A 194 6.21 -18.79 17.70
CA GLY A 194 5.40 -17.59 17.95
C GLY A 194 4.33 -17.26 16.90
N GLN A 195 3.98 -18.24 16.05
CA GLN A 195 2.88 -18.12 15.09
C GLN A 195 1.53 -17.97 15.81
N LYS A 196 0.78 -16.93 15.46
CA LYS A 196 -0.62 -16.78 15.89
C LYS A 196 -1.53 -17.75 15.13
N THR A 197 -2.52 -18.28 15.84
CA THR A 197 -3.65 -19.01 15.26
C THR A 197 -4.55 -18.07 14.46
N LEU A 198 -5.32 -18.63 13.52
CA LEU A 198 -6.30 -17.85 12.75
C LEU A 198 -7.30 -17.11 13.65
N THR A 199 -7.74 -17.73 14.75
CA THR A 199 -8.65 -17.11 15.73
C THR A 199 -8.02 -15.90 16.42
N GLU A 200 -6.74 -15.98 16.79
CA GLU A 200 -6.02 -14.84 17.38
C GLU A 200 -5.79 -13.70 16.37
N LEU A 201 -5.67 -14.04 15.09
CA LEU A 201 -5.58 -13.08 14.00
C LEU A 201 -6.93 -12.42 13.71
N GLU A 202 -8.04 -13.15 13.80
CA GLU A 202 -9.40 -12.61 13.63
C GLU A 202 -9.79 -11.64 14.76
N ALA A 203 -9.15 -11.71 15.92
CA ALA A 203 -9.34 -10.77 17.03
C ALA A 203 -8.61 -9.43 16.86
N ILE A 204 -7.77 -9.27 15.82
CA ILE A 204 -7.02 -8.03 15.58
C ILE A 204 -7.95 -6.97 14.99
N ASP A 205 -8.06 -5.83 15.67
CA ASP A 205 -8.61 -4.63 15.06
C ASP A 205 -7.58 -3.98 14.14
N TRP A 206 -7.64 -4.35 12.86
CA TRP A 206 -6.74 -3.83 11.84
C TRP A 206 -6.93 -2.33 11.58
N SER A 207 -8.16 -1.82 11.70
CA SER A 207 -8.42 -0.40 11.49
C SER A 207 -7.70 0.45 12.54
N ALA A 208 -7.78 0.05 13.81
CA ALA A 208 -7.07 0.70 14.90
C ALA A 208 -5.55 0.49 14.82
N ARG A 209 -5.08 -0.72 14.50
CA ARG A 209 -3.65 -1.03 14.38
C ARG A 209 -2.96 -0.25 13.26
N ILE A 210 -3.63 -0.08 12.12
CA ILE A 210 -3.10 0.66 10.97
C ILE A 210 -3.30 2.18 11.14
N GLY A 211 -4.36 2.58 11.87
CA GLY A 211 -4.77 3.97 12.02
C GLY A 211 -5.59 4.46 10.83
N ILE A 212 -6.62 3.70 10.44
CA ILE A 212 -7.57 4.07 9.37
C ILE A 212 -8.89 4.52 9.98
N ASP A 213 -9.37 5.70 9.60
CA ASP A 213 -10.68 6.23 10.01
C ASP A 213 -11.81 5.61 9.18
N VAL A 214 -12.25 4.43 9.60
CA VAL A 214 -13.35 3.68 8.96
C VAL A 214 -14.70 4.44 8.99
N ALA A 215 -14.92 5.29 10.01
CA ALA A 215 -16.17 6.03 10.14
C ALA A 215 -16.22 7.17 9.12
N GLY A 216 -15.15 7.98 9.04
CA GLY A 216 -15.00 9.02 8.03
C GLY A 216 -15.10 8.47 6.60
N MET A 217 -14.50 7.29 6.34
CA MET A 217 -14.58 6.64 5.03
C MET A 217 -15.99 6.19 4.63
N LYS A 218 -16.88 5.86 5.59
CA LYS A 218 -18.25 5.39 5.29
C LYS A 218 -19.26 6.52 5.13
N ASP A 219 -19.04 7.64 5.83
CA ASP A 219 -19.93 8.81 5.82
C ASP A 219 -19.81 9.62 4.52
N GLN A 220 -18.63 9.59 3.91
CA GLN A 220 -18.39 10.20 2.61
C GLN A 220 -18.71 9.18 1.52
N GLY A 221 -19.87 9.33 0.87
CA GLY A 221 -20.41 8.41 -0.15
C GLY A 221 -19.59 8.22 -1.43
N THR A 222 -18.26 8.18 -1.36
CA THR A 222 -17.33 7.98 -2.47
C THR A 222 -16.08 7.29 -1.91
N PHE A 223 -16.03 5.96 -2.03
CA PHE A 223 -14.82 5.19 -1.77
C PHE A 223 -13.92 5.30 -2.99
N GLU A 224 -12.69 5.75 -2.80
CA GLU A 224 -11.72 5.91 -3.87
C GLU A 224 -10.48 5.09 -3.52
N LEU A 225 -10.07 4.21 -4.44
CA LEU A 225 -8.77 3.55 -4.38
C LEU A 225 -7.87 4.17 -5.41
N LEU A 226 -6.66 4.46 -4.98
CA LEU A 226 -5.57 4.74 -5.88
C LEU A 226 -4.39 3.86 -5.48
N ASN A 227 -3.82 3.11 -6.41
CA ASN A 227 -2.99 1.94 -6.16
C ASN A 227 -1.48 2.25 -6.24
N GLY A 228 -0.75 1.97 -5.16
CA GLY A 228 0.57 1.33 -5.20
C GLY A 228 1.82 2.21 -5.30
N VAL A 229 2.85 1.78 -4.57
CA VAL A 229 4.27 2.18 -4.67
C VAL A 229 5.09 0.91 -4.61
N GLU A 230 5.78 0.58 -5.68
CA GLU A 230 6.88 -0.39 -5.62
C GLU A 230 8.17 0.36 -5.28
N TRP A 231 8.86 -0.09 -4.22
CA TRP A 231 10.28 0.18 -4.03
C TRP A 231 11.02 -1.10 -4.47
N LYS A 232 11.89 -0.99 -5.47
CA LYS A 232 12.78 -2.08 -5.92
C LYS A 232 14.06 -2.14 -5.13
#